data_AF-A0A6G0UQ08-F1
#
_entry.id   AF-A0A6G0UQ08-F1
#
_cell.length_a   1.000
_cell.length_b   1.000
_cell.length_c   1.000
_cell.angle_alpha   90.00
_cell.angle_beta   90.00
_cell.angle_gamma   90.00
#
_symmetry.space_group_name_H-M   'P 1'
#
loop_
_entity.id
_entity.type
_entity.pdbx_description
1 polymer ?
#
loop_
_entity_poly.entity_id
_entity_poly.type
_entity_poly.pdbx_seq_one_letter_code
_entity_poly.pdbx_strand_id
1 'polypeptide(L)'
;MADGKNFETWSRSRIFRGLLRVSGEFLRYKNEGEFRVDSFSYDKVSKSRKDDPESLEILNDLRTLKSLTEVHLNANPFSAVPSIYREAHAEICRELAHYYAFHQDYHQAIKEIDDGIMKGAQSEEKNLCKLADFVIGKLEPCPEVRILQTLFPVPSKLLSSKEILGVSLPSLEFFYQHCIRDGLPMVIKDMVTKFPIFSFFDFEYLNKHYGHRRAPIEFGSSYASEDYSQKIMTIHEYLKNYFEEEDSPKAYLAQHALLDQLNLLESVIVPDYCSMFENYSDPLMNVFIGPSGTISPLHFDPKPNFFCQIRGRKFVRLVHPQFFSKVYINPDPMHSNSSLADLENPDYEEFPLLKEVVTEDVVLEPGDCLFIPARYFHLMRSLSPSISISIWTG
;
A
#
# COMPACT_ATOMS: atom_id res chain seq x y z
N MET A 1 18.34 16.56 -12.31
CA MET A 1 17.62 17.76 -12.79
C MET A 1 17.31 17.57 -14.26
N ALA A 2 16.18 16.95 -14.59
CA ALA A 2 15.65 17.00 -15.94
C ALA A 2 14.95 18.35 -16.08
N ASP A 3 15.58 19.27 -16.82
CA ASP A 3 15.14 20.65 -16.98
C ASP A 3 13.67 20.74 -17.41
N GLY A 4 12.86 21.51 -16.69
CA GLY A 4 11.50 21.91 -17.09
C GLY A 4 11.44 22.61 -18.46
N LYS A 5 12.58 23.03 -19.00
CA LYS A 5 12.72 23.52 -20.38
C LYS A 5 12.42 22.46 -21.44
N ASN A 6 12.70 21.17 -21.20
CA ASN A 6 12.38 20.13 -22.17
C ASN A 6 10.88 19.95 -22.36
N PHE A 7 10.09 20.23 -21.33
CA PHE A 7 8.64 20.11 -21.40
C PHE A 7 7.96 21.28 -22.12
N GLU A 8 8.37 22.53 -21.89
CA GLU A 8 7.92 23.66 -22.73
C GLU A 8 8.30 23.47 -24.20
N THR A 9 9.47 22.87 -24.46
CA THR A 9 9.94 22.62 -25.82
C THR A 9 9.19 21.45 -26.48
N TRP A 10 8.86 20.43 -25.69
CA TRP A 10 8.06 19.28 -26.11
C TRP A 10 6.58 19.65 -26.32
N SER A 11 5.95 20.38 -25.38
CA SER A 11 4.58 20.90 -25.48
C SER A 11 4.41 21.92 -26.62
N ARG A 12 5.49 22.59 -27.02
CA ARG A 12 5.53 23.48 -28.19
C ARG A 12 5.94 22.77 -29.49
N SER A 13 6.37 21.50 -29.47
CA SER A 13 6.82 20.78 -30.66
C SER A 13 5.68 20.56 -31.66
N ARG A 14 6.00 20.55 -32.97
CA ARG A 14 5.03 20.27 -34.04
C ARG A 14 4.40 18.88 -33.92
N ILE A 15 5.08 17.94 -33.25
CA ILE A 15 4.60 16.58 -32.98
C ILE A 15 3.52 16.62 -31.89
N PHE A 16 3.75 17.36 -30.80
CA PHE A 16 2.75 17.54 -29.72
C PHE A 16 1.52 18.33 -30.18
N ARG A 17 1.72 19.40 -30.97
CA ARG A 17 0.60 20.13 -31.60
C ARG A 17 -0.08 19.35 -32.72
N GLY A 18 0.62 18.38 -33.31
CA GLY A 18 0.08 17.46 -34.32
C GLY A 18 -0.79 16.40 -33.68
N LEU A 19 -0.33 15.79 -32.57
CA LEU A 19 -1.12 14.91 -31.70
C LEU A 19 -2.38 15.61 -31.20
N LEU A 20 -2.27 16.85 -30.71
CA LEU A 20 -3.42 17.70 -30.34
C LEU A 20 -4.38 18.04 -31.50
N ARG A 21 -3.92 17.98 -32.75
CA ARG A 21 -4.72 18.29 -33.95
C ARG A 21 -5.43 17.06 -34.52
N VAL A 22 -4.82 15.89 -34.37
CA VAL A 22 -5.43 14.58 -34.70
C VAL A 22 -6.42 14.20 -33.60
N SER A 23 -6.09 14.49 -32.34
CA SER A 23 -6.97 14.36 -31.16
C SER A 23 -7.90 15.56 -30.96
N GLY A 24 -8.39 16.20 -32.03
CA GLY A 24 -8.88 17.59 -32.13
C GLY A 24 -9.93 18.14 -31.14
N GLU A 25 -10.32 17.41 -30.09
CA GLU A 25 -11.13 17.89 -28.97
C GLU A 25 -10.66 17.43 -27.57
N PHE A 26 -9.57 16.65 -27.42
CA PHE A 26 -9.35 15.88 -26.17
C PHE A 26 -8.37 16.46 -25.15
N LEU A 27 -7.46 17.35 -25.52
CA LEU A 27 -6.51 17.96 -24.57
C LEU A 27 -6.28 19.42 -24.99
N ARG A 28 -6.41 20.40 -24.08
CA ARG A 28 -5.95 21.77 -24.28
C ARG A 28 -4.89 22.10 -23.23
N TYR A 29 -3.69 22.38 -23.71
CA TYR A 29 -2.65 23.04 -22.92
C TYR A 29 -2.91 24.54 -22.92
N LYS A 30 -3.22 25.12 -21.75
CA LYS A 30 -3.33 26.58 -21.62
C LYS A 30 -1.94 27.14 -21.33
N ASN A 31 -1.63 28.32 -21.87
CA ASN A 31 -0.33 29.02 -21.74
C ASN A 31 0.13 29.33 -20.29
N GLU A 32 -0.58 28.83 -19.27
CA GLU A 32 -0.32 29.03 -17.84
C GLU A 32 0.21 27.75 -17.16
N GLY A 33 0.46 26.66 -17.90
CA GLY A 33 1.03 25.43 -17.36
C GLY A 33 0.03 24.38 -16.87
N GLU A 34 -1.28 24.65 -16.98
CA GLU A 34 -2.34 23.66 -16.73
C GLU A 34 -2.62 22.81 -17.99
N PHE A 35 -2.56 21.48 -17.86
CA PHE A 35 -3.23 20.58 -18.80
C PHE A 35 -4.69 20.46 -18.38
N ARG A 36 -5.58 20.76 -19.31
CA ARG A 36 -6.95 20.27 -19.23
C ARG A 36 -7.12 19.23 -20.32
N VAL A 37 -7.44 18.00 -19.94
CA VAL A 37 -8.20 17.11 -20.83
C VAL A 37 -9.55 17.83 -20.98
N ASP A 38 -9.84 18.39 -22.16
CA ASP A 38 -11.20 18.86 -22.40
C ASP A 38 -12.06 17.61 -22.24
N SER A 39 -12.99 17.66 -21.29
CA SER A 39 -13.82 16.52 -20.90
C SER A 39 -14.27 15.80 -22.16
N PHE A 40 -13.79 14.57 -22.31
CA PHE A 40 -14.16 13.69 -23.40
C PHE A 40 -15.69 13.77 -23.54
N SER A 41 -16.20 14.24 -24.68
CA SER A 41 -17.62 14.08 -24.95
C SER A 41 -17.82 12.58 -25.13
N TYR A 42 -18.20 11.92 -24.05
CA TYR A 42 -18.58 10.50 -23.98
C TYR A 42 -19.50 10.13 -25.16
N ASP A 43 -20.27 11.09 -25.68
CA ASP A 43 -21.14 10.97 -26.85
C ASP A 43 -20.43 10.63 -28.18
N LYS A 44 -19.13 10.90 -28.35
CA LYS A 44 -18.42 10.61 -29.61
C LYS A 44 -17.93 9.16 -29.69
N VAL A 45 -17.29 8.63 -28.64
CA VAL A 45 -16.85 7.23 -28.64
C VAL A 45 -17.97 6.25 -28.28
N SER A 46 -18.98 6.67 -27.50
CA SER A 46 -20.16 5.82 -27.21
C SER A 46 -21.06 5.52 -28.42
N LYS A 47 -20.81 6.15 -29.58
CA LYS A 47 -21.53 5.90 -30.84
C LYS A 47 -20.73 5.09 -31.85
N SER A 48 -19.45 4.85 -31.58
CA SER A 48 -18.54 4.15 -32.49
C SER A 48 -18.56 2.63 -32.25
N ARG A 49 -18.37 1.83 -33.30
CA ARG A 49 -18.19 0.37 -33.17
C ARG A 49 -16.74 0.07 -32.75
N LYS A 50 -16.51 -1.10 -32.14
CA LYS A 50 -15.18 -1.58 -31.70
C LYS A 50 -14.07 -1.51 -32.77
N ASP A 51 -14.48 -1.57 -34.05
CA ASP A 51 -13.60 -1.58 -35.21
C ASP A 51 -13.66 -0.28 -36.02
N ASP A 52 -14.22 0.79 -35.44
CA ASP A 52 -14.23 2.11 -36.08
C ASP A 52 -12.80 2.70 -36.10
N PRO A 53 -12.27 3.10 -37.28
CA PRO A 53 -10.90 3.58 -37.40
C PRO A 53 -10.55 4.78 -36.52
N GLU A 54 -11.49 5.71 -36.32
CA GLU A 54 -11.29 6.91 -35.49
C GLU A 54 -11.14 6.53 -34.01
N SER A 55 -11.97 5.61 -33.52
CA SER A 55 -11.87 5.09 -32.15
C SER A 55 -10.59 4.30 -31.89
N LEU A 56 -10.09 3.56 -32.89
CA LEU A 56 -8.80 2.87 -32.79
C LEU A 56 -7.61 3.83 -32.77
N GLU A 57 -7.69 4.94 -33.51
CA GLU A 57 -6.68 6.00 -33.49
C GLU A 57 -6.62 6.67 -32.11
N ILE A 58 -7.77 7.06 -31.55
CA ILE A 58 -7.87 7.65 -30.20
C ILE A 58 -7.31 6.69 -29.14
N LEU A 59 -7.64 5.39 -29.23
CA LEU A 59 -7.12 4.38 -28.31
C LEU A 59 -5.58 4.28 -28.37
N ASN A 60 -5.01 4.31 -29.57
CA ASN A 60 -3.56 4.26 -29.75
C ASN A 60 -2.86 5.52 -29.24
N ASP A 61 -3.48 6.68 -29.41
CA ASP A 61 -2.98 7.94 -28.85
C ASP A 61 -2.99 7.91 -27.32
N LEU A 62 -4.09 7.48 -26.70
CA LEU A 62 -4.18 7.33 -25.24
C LEU A 62 -3.14 6.35 -24.70
N ARG A 63 -2.93 5.20 -25.36
CA ARG A 63 -1.88 4.23 -24.98
C ARG A 63 -0.48 4.84 -25.09
N THR A 64 -0.22 5.59 -26.15
CA THR A 64 1.08 6.26 -26.36
C THR A 64 1.32 7.31 -25.27
N LEU A 65 0.32 8.13 -24.96
CA LEU A 65 0.38 9.12 -23.88
C LEU A 65 0.59 8.44 -22.52
N LYS A 66 -0.10 7.33 -22.26
CA LYS A 66 0.11 6.54 -21.04
C LYS A 66 1.56 6.10 -20.92
N SER A 67 2.14 5.48 -21.95
CA SER A 67 3.54 5.05 -21.92
C SER A 67 4.51 6.21 -21.68
N LEU A 68 4.24 7.40 -22.23
CA LEU A 68 5.06 8.58 -21.97
C LEU A 68 4.98 9.02 -20.50
N THR A 69 3.78 9.07 -19.91
CA THR A 69 3.62 9.39 -18.49
C THR A 69 4.30 8.36 -17.59
N GLU A 70 4.24 7.06 -17.93
CA GLU A 70 4.90 6.00 -17.17
C GLU A 70 6.42 6.15 -17.15
N VAL A 71 7.05 6.56 -18.26
CA VAL A 71 8.49 6.84 -18.31
C VAL A 71 8.85 7.93 -17.30
N HIS A 72 8.03 8.98 -17.17
CA HIS A 72 8.27 10.06 -16.22
C HIS A 72 8.01 9.64 -14.77
N LEU A 73 6.96 8.85 -14.53
CA LEU A 73 6.61 8.32 -13.21
C LEU A 73 7.70 7.40 -12.65
N ASN A 74 8.33 6.61 -13.51
CA ASN A 74 9.38 5.66 -13.12
C ASN A 74 10.79 6.28 -13.09
N ALA A 75 10.96 7.52 -13.55
CA ALA A 75 12.28 8.16 -13.65
C ALA A 75 12.79 8.74 -12.33
N ASN A 76 11.92 9.01 -11.36
CA ASN A 76 12.26 9.61 -10.06
C ASN A 76 11.38 8.99 -8.97
N PRO A 77 11.77 9.08 -7.68
CA PRO A 77 10.87 8.76 -6.58
C PRO A 77 9.54 9.50 -6.72
N PHE A 78 8.42 8.85 -6.38
CA PHE A 78 7.07 9.36 -6.61
C PHE A 78 6.85 10.79 -6.08
N SER A 79 7.43 11.12 -4.93
CA SER A 79 7.36 12.47 -4.31
C SER A 79 8.09 13.56 -5.11
N ALA A 80 9.06 13.17 -5.94
CA ALA A 80 9.80 14.07 -6.82
C ALA A 80 9.16 14.18 -8.21
N VAL A 81 8.15 13.36 -8.53
CA VAL A 81 7.43 13.45 -9.81
C VAL A 81 6.45 14.63 -9.75
N PRO A 82 6.54 15.61 -10.67
CA PRO A 82 5.61 16.72 -10.73
C PRO A 82 4.16 16.24 -10.79
N SER A 83 3.26 16.87 -10.03
CA SER A 83 1.86 16.44 -9.91
C SER A 83 1.18 16.31 -11.26
N ILE A 84 1.53 17.18 -12.21
CA ILE A 84 0.97 17.20 -13.56
C ILE A 84 1.11 15.89 -14.34
N TYR A 85 2.20 15.14 -14.13
CA TYR A 85 2.36 13.82 -14.76
C TYR A 85 1.48 12.77 -14.09
N ARG A 86 1.29 12.87 -12.78
CA ARG A 86 0.42 11.99 -11.99
C ARG A 86 -1.06 12.24 -12.32
N GLU A 87 -1.45 13.51 -12.42
CA GLU A 87 -2.79 13.95 -12.84
C GLU A 87 -3.09 13.47 -14.26
N ALA A 88 -2.18 13.75 -15.22
CA ALA A 88 -2.35 13.29 -16.60
C ALA A 88 -2.45 11.76 -16.70
N HIS A 89 -1.62 11.02 -15.95
CA HIS A 89 -1.67 9.56 -15.95
C HIS A 89 -3.02 9.02 -15.43
N ALA A 90 -3.51 9.57 -14.31
CA ALA A 90 -4.81 9.18 -13.76
C ALA A 90 -5.96 9.40 -14.75
N GLU A 91 -5.98 10.56 -15.41
CA GLU A 91 -6.99 10.91 -16.42
C GLU A 91 -6.93 10.01 -17.65
N ILE A 92 -5.72 9.75 -18.18
CA ILE A 92 -5.54 8.85 -19.32
C ILE A 92 -6.03 7.44 -18.97
N CYS A 93 -5.69 6.94 -17.78
CA CYS A 93 -6.17 5.65 -17.29
C CYS A 93 -7.70 5.62 -17.15
N ARG A 94 -8.32 6.71 -16.68
CA ARG A 94 -9.79 6.84 -16.60
C ARG A 94 -10.45 6.75 -17.97
N GLU A 95 -9.92 7.44 -18.98
CA GLU A 95 -10.47 7.40 -20.34
C GLU A 95 -10.25 6.05 -21.03
N LEU A 96 -9.07 5.43 -20.84
CA LEU A 96 -8.84 4.06 -21.29
C LEU A 96 -9.82 3.07 -20.64
N ALA A 97 -10.05 3.21 -19.33
CA ALA A 97 -11.01 2.38 -18.61
C ALA A 97 -12.44 2.53 -19.15
N HIS A 98 -12.88 3.76 -19.41
CA HIS A 98 -14.18 4.02 -20.05
C HIS A 98 -14.28 3.36 -21.42
N TYR A 99 -13.23 3.50 -22.25
CA TYR A 99 -13.18 2.85 -23.56
C TYR A 99 -13.36 1.33 -23.46
N TYR A 100 -12.58 0.68 -22.58
CA TYR A 100 -12.64 -0.78 -22.43
C TYR A 100 -13.98 -1.23 -21.84
N ALA A 101 -14.50 -0.53 -20.83
CA ALA A 101 -15.79 -0.83 -20.22
C ALA A 101 -16.95 -0.67 -21.22
N PHE A 102 -16.92 0.37 -22.06
CA PHE A 102 -17.91 0.56 -23.12
C PHE A 102 -17.92 -0.60 -24.13
N HIS A 103 -16.74 -1.14 -24.44
CA HIS A 103 -16.56 -2.31 -25.30
C HIS A 103 -16.69 -3.65 -24.56
N GLN A 104 -17.18 -3.63 -23.31
CA GLN A 104 -17.38 -4.80 -22.44
C GLN A 104 -16.10 -5.59 -22.14
N ASP A 105 -14.93 -4.97 -22.30
CA ASP A 105 -13.65 -5.52 -21.86
C ASP A 105 -13.36 -5.07 -20.41
N TYR A 106 -14.16 -5.60 -19.49
CA TYR A 106 -14.12 -5.19 -18.08
C TYR A 106 -12.80 -5.57 -17.38
N HIS A 107 -12.14 -6.66 -17.83
CA HIS A 107 -10.83 -7.06 -17.30
C HIS A 107 -9.73 -6.05 -17.67
N GLN A 108 -9.71 -5.56 -18.90
CA GLN A 108 -8.77 -4.51 -19.26
C GLN A 108 -9.15 -3.18 -18.60
N ALA A 109 -10.45 -2.87 -18.48
CA ALA A 109 -10.90 -1.65 -17.79
C ALA A 109 -10.41 -1.60 -16.34
N ILE A 110 -10.60 -2.66 -15.54
CA ILE A 110 -10.16 -2.68 -14.14
C ILE A 110 -8.63 -2.55 -14.02
N LYS A 111 -7.89 -3.12 -14.98
CA LYS A 111 -6.44 -3.00 -15.05
C LYS A 111 -5.98 -1.55 -15.22
N GLU A 112 -6.64 -0.78 -16.08
CA GLU A 112 -6.34 0.65 -16.27
C GLU A 112 -6.74 1.47 -15.05
N ILE A 113 -7.90 1.17 -14.44
CA ILE A 113 -8.38 1.87 -13.24
C ILE A 113 -7.37 1.75 -12.10
N ASP A 114 -6.94 0.52 -11.78
CA ASP A 114 -5.99 0.31 -10.69
C ASP A 114 -4.61 0.92 -11.01
N ASP A 115 -4.20 0.96 -12.29
CA ASP A 115 -2.97 1.65 -12.69
C ASP A 115 -3.06 3.16 -12.44
N GLY A 116 -4.21 3.77 -12.77
CA GLY A 116 -4.52 5.16 -12.46
C GLY A 116 -4.55 5.44 -10.96
N ILE A 117 -5.10 4.55 -10.14
CA ILE A 117 -5.13 4.69 -8.67
C ILE A 117 -3.71 4.59 -8.09
N MET A 118 -2.95 3.56 -8.46
CA MET A 118 -1.64 3.30 -7.85
C MET A 118 -0.55 4.29 -8.28
N LYS A 119 -0.60 4.79 -9.52
CA LYS A 119 0.46 5.62 -10.08
C LYS A 119 0.05 7.08 -10.32
N GLY A 120 -1.25 7.36 -10.28
CA GLY A 120 -1.81 8.66 -10.60
C GLY A 120 -1.84 9.63 -9.42
N ALA A 121 -2.56 10.75 -9.60
CA ALA A 121 -2.77 11.74 -8.55
C ALA A 121 -4.02 11.40 -7.71
N GLN A 122 -3.95 11.69 -6.42
CA GLN A 122 -5.04 11.46 -5.45
C GLN A 122 -6.33 12.22 -5.79
N SER A 123 -6.26 13.31 -6.56
CA SER A 123 -7.43 14.10 -6.96
C SER A 123 -8.47 13.29 -7.74
N GLU A 124 -8.04 12.31 -8.54
CA GLU A 124 -8.91 11.48 -9.38
C GLU A 124 -9.27 10.12 -8.75
N GLU A 125 -8.64 9.78 -7.62
CA GLU A 125 -8.77 8.48 -6.97
C GLU A 125 -10.23 8.12 -6.67
N LYS A 126 -11.00 9.07 -6.13
CA LYS A 126 -12.42 8.85 -5.80
C LYS A 126 -13.29 8.54 -7.03
N ASN A 127 -12.97 9.12 -8.18
CA ASN A 127 -13.70 8.86 -9.43
C ASN A 127 -13.33 7.47 -9.98
N LEU A 128 -12.03 7.14 -9.94
CA LEU A 128 -11.53 5.84 -10.34
C LEU A 128 -12.07 4.70 -9.46
N CYS A 129 -12.14 4.87 -8.14
CA CYS A 129 -12.72 3.87 -7.24
C CYS A 129 -14.20 3.61 -7.55
N LYS A 130 -15.00 4.66 -7.81
CA LYS A 130 -16.42 4.48 -8.22
C LYS A 130 -16.55 3.74 -9.54
N LEU A 131 -15.66 4.03 -10.50
CA LEU A 131 -15.64 3.30 -11.76
C LEU A 131 -15.21 1.84 -11.55
N ALA A 132 -14.27 1.58 -10.64
CA ALA A 132 -13.87 0.23 -10.25
C ALA A 132 -15.07 -0.59 -9.75
N ASP A 133 -15.85 -0.02 -8.83
CA ASP A 133 -17.04 -0.67 -8.26
C ASP A 133 -18.06 -1.03 -9.36
N PHE A 134 -18.29 -0.11 -10.31
CA PHE A 134 -19.15 -0.37 -11.46
C PHE A 134 -18.62 -1.52 -12.33
N VAL A 135 -17.32 -1.50 -12.67
CA VAL A 135 -16.68 -2.50 -13.55
C VAL A 135 -16.65 -3.88 -12.89
N ILE A 136 -16.31 -3.95 -11.59
CA ILE A 136 -16.35 -5.20 -10.83
C ILE A 136 -17.77 -5.78 -10.83
N GLY A 137 -18.80 -4.94 -10.67
CA GLY A 137 -20.20 -5.39 -10.73
C GLY A 137 -20.63 -5.97 -12.09
N LYS A 138 -19.78 -5.90 -13.12
CA LYS A 138 -19.99 -6.53 -14.44
C LYS A 138 -19.16 -7.79 -14.66
N LEU A 139 -18.19 -8.07 -13.78
CA LEU A 139 -17.34 -9.24 -13.85
C LEU A 139 -17.97 -10.39 -13.04
N GLU A 140 -17.77 -11.62 -13.51
CA GLU A 140 -18.08 -12.79 -12.71
C GLU A 140 -17.15 -12.85 -11.48
N PRO A 141 -17.63 -13.33 -10.32
CA PRO A 141 -16.80 -13.51 -9.15
C PRO A 141 -15.60 -14.41 -9.44
N CYS A 142 -14.46 -14.10 -8.82
CA CYS A 142 -13.29 -14.97 -8.90
C CYS A 142 -13.59 -16.34 -8.26
N PRO A 143 -13.00 -17.44 -8.77
CA PRO A 143 -13.08 -18.74 -8.13
C PRO A 143 -12.64 -18.68 -6.66
N GLU A 144 -13.25 -19.52 -5.82
CA GLU A 144 -12.83 -19.67 -4.42
C GLU A 144 -11.36 -20.10 -4.33
N VAL A 145 -10.70 -19.64 -3.27
CA VAL A 145 -9.28 -19.92 -2.99
C VAL A 145 -9.19 -20.55 -1.61
N ARG A 146 -8.38 -21.61 -1.48
CA ARG A 146 -8.18 -22.28 -0.20
C ARG A 146 -7.02 -21.64 0.58
N ILE A 147 -7.30 -21.07 1.74
CA ILE A 147 -6.23 -20.51 2.57
C ILE A 147 -5.64 -21.58 3.49
N LEU A 148 -4.37 -21.94 3.29
CA LEU A 148 -3.63 -22.84 4.18
C LEU A 148 -3.38 -22.17 5.53
N GLN A 149 -3.94 -22.76 6.59
CA GLN A 149 -3.80 -22.27 7.96
C GLN A 149 -2.51 -22.76 8.64
N THR A 150 -1.39 -22.74 7.92
CA THR A 150 -0.10 -23.18 8.44
C THR A 150 0.31 -22.28 9.61
N LEU A 151 0.72 -22.89 10.72
CA LEU A 151 1.14 -22.16 11.92
C LEU A 151 2.67 -22.10 11.97
N PHE A 152 3.21 -20.89 11.96
CA PHE A 152 4.63 -20.65 12.22
C PHE A 152 4.88 -20.68 13.73
N PRO A 153 5.95 -21.31 14.21
CA PRO A 153 6.29 -21.30 15.62
C PRO A 153 6.57 -19.87 16.10
N VAL A 154 6.17 -19.57 17.34
CA VAL A 154 6.52 -18.29 17.96
C VAL A 154 8.05 -18.21 18.09
N PRO A 155 8.70 -17.16 17.58
CA PRO A 155 10.14 -16.97 17.74
C PRO A 155 10.54 -17.00 19.22
N SER A 156 11.74 -17.53 19.48
CA SER A 156 12.23 -17.66 20.86
C SER A 156 12.49 -16.27 21.46
N LYS A 157 12.10 -16.09 22.73
CA LYS A 157 12.40 -14.86 23.49
C LYS A 157 13.93 -14.73 23.64
N LEU A 158 14.46 -13.53 23.41
CA LEU A 158 15.84 -13.22 23.78
C LEU A 158 15.96 -13.11 25.30
N LEU A 159 17.18 -13.31 25.84
CA LEU A 159 17.43 -13.35 27.29
C LEU A 159 16.94 -12.10 28.04
N SER A 160 17.02 -10.94 27.38
CA SER A 160 16.65 -9.62 27.90
C SER A 160 15.22 -9.21 27.51
N SER A 161 14.41 -10.11 26.97
CA SER A 161 13.07 -9.80 26.47
C SER A 161 12.07 -9.51 27.60
N LYS A 162 11.34 -8.42 27.46
CA LYS A 162 10.24 -8.00 28.35
C LYS A 162 8.89 -8.18 27.66
N GLU A 163 7.83 -8.17 28.45
CA GLU A 163 6.46 -8.17 27.91
C GLU A 163 5.96 -6.75 27.75
N ILE A 164 5.21 -6.51 26.67
CA ILE A 164 4.53 -5.24 26.43
C ILE A 164 3.25 -5.19 27.27
N LEU A 165 2.98 -4.06 27.89
CA LEU A 165 1.79 -3.85 28.70
C LEU A 165 0.52 -4.02 27.84
N GLY A 166 -0.36 -4.94 28.24
CA GLY A 166 -1.67 -5.16 27.61
C GLY A 166 -2.81 -4.59 28.47
N VAL A 167 -3.64 -3.73 27.88
CA VAL A 167 -4.75 -3.05 28.57
C VAL A 167 -5.99 -3.06 27.67
N SER A 168 -7.15 -3.40 28.23
CA SER A 168 -8.42 -3.29 27.50
C SER A 168 -8.92 -1.85 27.52
N LEU A 169 -8.97 -1.20 26.35
CA LEU A 169 -9.54 0.14 26.14
C LEU A 169 -9.16 1.16 27.25
N PRO A 170 -7.87 1.53 27.38
CA PRO A 170 -7.40 2.46 28.40
C PRO A 170 -8.09 3.82 28.29
N SER A 171 -8.24 4.52 29.42
CA SER A 171 -8.67 5.92 29.39
C SER A 171 -7.67 6.79 28.63
N LEU A 172 -8.14 7.91 28.07
CA LEU A 172 -7.26 8.88 27.39
C LEU A 172 -6.12 9.34 28.31
N GLU A 173 -6.41 9.57 29.59
CA GLU A 173 -5.40 9.96 30.58
C GLU A 173 -4.33 8.89 30.77
N PHE A 174 -4.72 7.62 30.92
CA PHE A 174 -3.76 6.54 31.09
C PHE A 174 -2.91 6.34 29.84
N PHE A 175 -3.53 6.38 28.65
CA PHE A 175 -2.81 6.32 27.39
C PHE A 175 -1.85 7.50 27.25
N TYR A 176 -2.28 8.72 27.56
CA TYR A 176 -1.41 9.90 27.48
C TYR A 176 -0.18 9.75 28.39
N GLN A 177 -0.38 9.35 29.65
CA GLN A 177 0.71 9.18 30.60
C GLN A 177 1.72 8.10 30.14
N HIS A 178 1.24 6.92 29.76
CA HIS A 178 2.11 5.79 29.40
C HIS A 178 2.68 5.89 27.98
N CYS A 179 1.84 6.12 26.99
CA CYS A 179 2.21 6.04 25.58
C CYS A 179 2.83 7.33 25.05
N ILE A 180 2.26 8.49 25.42
CA ILE A 180 2.67 9.79 24.84
C ILE A 180 3.76 10.43 25.69
N ARG A 181 3.53 10.61 26.99
CA ARG A 181 4.48 11.25 27.92
C ARG A 181 5.70 10.36 28.16
N ASP A 182 5.49 9.09 28.49
CA ASP A 182 6.59 8.16 28.81
C ASP A 182 7.16 7.47 27.56
N GLY A 183 6.48 7.59 26.40
CA GLY A 183 6.98 7.10 25.12
C GLY A 183 7.02 5.58 25.00
N LEU A 184 6.14 4.86 25.71
CA LEU A 184 6.18 3.40 25.81
C LEU A 184 5.13 2.71 24.92
N PRO A 185 5.43 1.51 24.38
CA PRO A 185 4.46 0.73 23.63
C PRO A 185 3.35 0.18 24.54
N MET A 186 2.21 -0.14 23.94
CA MET A 186 1.07 -0.74 24.63
C MET A 186 0.25 -1.60 23.66
N VAL A 187 -0.20 -2.77 24.12
CA VAL A 187 -1.25 -3.53 23.44
C VAL A 187 -2.61 -3.12 23.98
N ILE A 188 -3.46 -2.58 23.10
CA ILE A 188 -4.85 -2.27 23.38
C ILE A 188 -5.70 -3.48 22.99
N LYS A 189 -6.12 -4.24 23.99
CA LYS A 189 -6.86 -5.49 23.82
C LYS A 189 -8.27 -5.24 23.27
N ASP A 190 -8.66 -6.07 22.31
CA ASP A 190 -9.99 -6.10 21.68
C ASP A 190 -10.46 -4.79 21.03
N MET A 191 -9.59 -3.79 20.86
CA MET A 191 -9.97 -2.49 20.27
C MET A 191 -10.49 -2.66 18.84
N VAL A 192 -9.82 -3.50 18.06
CA VAL A 192 -10.11 -3.70 16.63
C VAL A 192 -11.44 -4.43 16.45
N THR A 193 -11.91 -5.17 17.46
CA THR A 193 -13.24 -5.82 17.42
C THR A 193 -14.39 -4.82 17.32
N LYS A 194 -14.14 -3.54 17.62
CA LYS A 194 -15.11 -2.45 17.50
C LYS A 194 -15.21 -1.89 16.08
N PHE A 195 -14.24 -2.18 15.21
CA PHE A 195 -14.24 -1.66 13.86
C PHE A 195 -15.26 -2.42 13.01
N PRO A 196 -16.11 -1.75 12.21
CA PRO A 196 -17.04 -2.44 11.30
C PRO A 196 -16.34 -3.48 10.40
N ILE A 197 -15.15 -3.12 9.87
CA ILE A 197 -14.33 -3.95 8.99
C ILE A 197 -13.98 -5.32 9.61
N PHE A 198 -13.88 -5.40 10.94
CA PHE A 198 -13.50 -6.63 11.63
C PHE A 198 -14.50 -7.75 11.39
N SER A 199 -15.77 -7.44 11.18
CA SER A 199 -16.85 -8.42 11.03
C SER A 199 -16.83 -9.16 9.69
N PHE A 200 -16.27 -8.56 8.64
CA PHE A 200 -16.37 -9.09 7.27
C PHE A 200 -15.04 -9.19 6.53
N PHE A 201 -14.00 -8.48 6.95
CA PHE A 201 -12.78 -8.36 6.17
C PHE A 201 -11.83 -9.53 6.43
N ASP A 202 -11.92 -10.52 5.56
CA ASP A 202 -11.04 -11.68 5.50
C ASP A 202 -10.64 -12.02 4.06
N PHE A 203 -9.87 -13.11 3.91
CA PHE A 203 -9.38 -13.57 2.62
C PHE A 203 -10.50 -13.96 1.65
N GLU A 204 -11.60 -14.55 2.17
CA GLU A 204 -12.73 -14.96 1.35
C GLU A 204 -13.47 -13.72 0.81
N TYR A 205 -13.76 -12.77 1.69
CA TYR A 205 -14.36 -11.50 1.33
C TYR A 205 -13.51 -10.75 0.29
N LEU A 206 -12.20 -10.65 0.53
CA LEU A 206 -11.27 -10.00 -0.40
C LEU A 206 -11.28 -10.67 -1.78
N ASN A 207 -11.18 -12.00 -1.83
CA ASN A 207 -11.20 -12.73 -3.10
C ASN A 207 -12.54 -12.57 -3.84
N LYS A 208 -13.65 -12.69 -3.11
CA LYS A 208 -15.00 -12.65 -3.67
C LYS A 208 -15.37 -11.27 -4.21
N HIS A 209 -15.07 -10.22 -3.47
CA HIS A 209 -15.51 -8.86 -3.80
C HIS A 209 -14.46 -8.05 -4.55
N TYR A 210 -13.17 -8.35 -4.34
CA TYR A 210 -12.07 -7.56 -4.87
C TYR A 210 -10.99 -8.41 -5.54
N GLY A 211 -11.27 -9.68 -5.85
CA GLY A 211 -10.29 -10.59 -6.47
C GLY A 211 -9.70 -10.07 -7.80
N HIS A 212 -10.47 -9.28 -8.57
CA HIS A 212 -10.01 -8.65 -9.82
C HIS A 212 -9.17 -7.38 -9.62
N ARG A 213 -9.15 -6.82 -8.41
CA ARG A 213 -8.36 -5.63 -8.08
C ARG A 213 -6.89 -6.00 -8.03
N ARG A 214 -6.03 -5.07 -8.43
CA ARG A 214 -4.58 -5.23 -8.50
C ARG A 214 -3.90 -4.54 -7.33
N ALA A 215 -2.87 -5.18 -6.79
CA ALA A 215 -2.07 -4.64 -5.72
C ALA A 215 -0.58 -4.93 -5.95
N PRO A 216 0.33 -4.09 -5.42
CA PRO A 216 1.75 -4.38 -5.40
C PRO A 216 2.05 -5.47 -4.36
N ILE A 217 2.76 -6.51 -4.79
CA ILE A 217 3.20 -7.63 -3.96
C ILE A 217 4.72 -7.66 -3.94
N GLU A 218 5.28 -7.65 -2.74
CA GLU A 218 6.71 -7.79 -2.48
C GLU A 218 7.12 -9.27 -2.47
N PHE A 219 8.27 -9.57 -3.06
CA PHE A 219 8.88 -10.89 -3.11
C PHE A 219 10.29 -10.83 -2.56
N GLY A 220 10.77 -11.97 -2.08
CA GLY A 220 12.11 -12.14 -1.53
C GLY A 220 12.08 -12.44 -0.03
N SER A 221 13.26 -12.64 0.55
CA SER A 221 13.38 -12.94 1.96
C SER A 221 12.95 -11.78 2.86
N SER A 222 13.19 -10.54 2.42
CA SER A 222 12.68 -9.30 2.99
C SER A 222 12.81 -8.11 2.01
N TYR A 223 12.31 -6.93 2.36
CA TYR A 223 12.58 -5.71 1.56
C TYR A 223 14.03 -5.21 1.66
N ALA A 224 14.81 -5.73 2.60
CA ALA A 224 16.21 -5.34 2.84
C ALA A 224 17.23 -6.30 2.20
N SER A 225 16.77 -7.32 1.48
CA SER A 225 17.62 -8.35 0.89
C SER A 225 17.82 -8.16 -0.62
N GLU A 226 18.93 -8.68 -1.15
CA GLU A 226 19.28 -8.57 -2.58
C GLU A 226 18.27 -9.26 -3.51
N ASP A 227 17.51 -10.24 -3.00
CA ASP A 227 16.47 -10.96 -3.73
C ASP A 227 15.11 -10.23 -3.76
N TYR A 228 15.05 -9.00 -3.24
CA TYR A 228 13.83 -8.20 -3.25
C TYR A 228 13.35 -7.86 -4.66
N SER A 229 12.06 -8.07 -4.90
CA SER A 229 11.38 -7.53 -6.08
C SER A 229 9.91 -7.23 -5.78
N GLN A 230 9.29 -6.37 -6.58
CA GLN A 230 7.87 -6.07 -6.46
C GLN A 230 7.17 -6.36 -7.79
N LYS A 231 5.99 -6.98 -7.73
CA LYS A 231 5.13 -7.19 -8.92
C LYS A 231 3.69 -6.80 -8.60
N ILE A 232 3.04 -6.22 -9.59
CA ILE A 232 1.61 -5.92 -9.51
C ILE A 232 0.85 -7.11 -10.11
N MET A 233 -0.04 -7.71 -9.32
CA MET A 233 -0.94 -8.79 -9.75
C MET A 233 -2.32 -8.59 -9.12
N THR A 234 -3.29 -9.40 -9.54
CA THR A 234 -4.62 -9.37 -8.93
C THR A 234 -4.61 -9.97 -7.53
N ILE A 235 -5.53 -9.53 -6.66
CA ILE A 235 -5.71 -10.11 -5.32
C ILE A 235 -6.02 -11.62 -5.44
N HIS A 236 -6.81 -12.03 -6.45
CA HIS A 236 -7.09 -13.44 -6.68
C HIS A 236 -5.83 -14.24 -7.01
N GLU A 237 -5.00 -13.79 -7.97
CA GLU A 237 -3.74 -14.45 -8.30
C GLU A 237 -2.80 -14.51 -7.10
N TYR A 238 -2.74 -13.44 -6.30
CA TYR A 238 -1.94 -13.40 -5.08
C TYR A 238 -2.39 -14.45 -4.07
N LEU A 239 -3.69 -14.50 -3.75
CA LEU A 239 -4.21 -15.48 -2.80
C LEU A 239 -4.03 -16.91 -3.32
N LYS A 240 -4.37 -17.15 -4.59
CA LYS A 240 -4.26 -18.48 -5.22
C LYS A 240 -2.83 -19.00 -5.24
N ASN A 241 -1.87 -18.18 -5.67
CA ASN A 241 -0.51 -18.65 -5.91
C ASN A 241 0.35 -18.72 -4.64
N TYR A 242 -0.03 -18.02 -3.56
CA TYR A 242 0.82 -17.86 -2.38
C TYR A 242 0.17 -18.23 -1.04
N PHE A 243 -1.11 -18.64 -1.03
CA PHE A 243 -1.79 -19.11 0.19
C PHE A 243 -2.28 -20.56 0.09
N GLU A 244 -2.25 -21.19 -1.09
CA GLU A 244 -2.71 -22.58 -1.30
C GLU A 244 -1.62 -23.63 -1.09
N GLU A 245 -0.33 -23.24 -1.11
CA GLU A 245 0.81 -24.16 -1.03
C GLU A 245 1.83 -23.71 0.04
N GLU A 246 2.30 -24.67 0.85
CA GLU A 246 3.25 -24.40 1.95
C GLU A 246 4.62 -23.91 1.46
N ASP A 247 5.08 -24.45 0.33
CA ASP A 247 6.39 -24.15 -0.26
C ASP A 247 6.35 -22.97 -1.25
N SER A 248 5.25 -22.20 -1.26
CA SER A 248 5.14 -21.03 -2.13
C SER A 248 6.21 -19.98 -1.77
N PRO A 249 6.77 -19.26 -2.76
CA PRO A 249 7.72 -18.19 -2.49
C PRO A 249 7.12 -17.14 -1.54
N LYS A 250 7.96 -16.57 -0.67
CA LYS A 250 7.55 -15.48 0.22
C LYS A 250 7.00 -14.32 -0.61
N ALA A 251 5.76 -13.96 -0.34
CA ALA A 251 5.04 -12.91 -1.05
C ALA A 251 4.21 -12.09 -0.06
N TYR A 252 4.37 -10.76 -0.06
CA TYR A 252 3.75 -9.88 0.93
C TYR A 252 3.09 -8.68 0.26
N LEU A 253 1.79 -8.50 0.46
CA LEU A 253 1.16 -7.21 0.24
C LEU A 253 1.49 -6.37 1.47
N ALA A 254 2.45 -5.47 1.34
CA ALA A 254 2.94 -4.63 2.44
C ALA A 254 2.74 -3.16 2.13
N GLN A 255 2.42 -2.38 3.16
CA GLN A 255 2.45 -0.91 3.12
C GLN A 255 1.68 -0.30 1.94
N HIS A 256 0.52 -0.86 1.62
CA HIS A 256 -0.34 -0.37 0.54
C HIS A 256 -1.61 0.25 1.09
N ALA A 257 -2.01 1.41 0.58
CA ALA A 257 -3.26 2.12 0.91
C ALA A 257 -4.48 1.42 0.29
N LEU A 258 -4.61 0.12 0.56
CA LEU A 258 -5.60 -0.75 -0.08
C LEU A 258 -7.03 -0.33 0.29
N LEU A 259 -7.27 0.18 1.50
CA LEU A 259 -8.61 0.57 1.92
C LEU A 259 -9.13 1.79 1.16
N ASP A 260 -8.27 2.74 0.80
CA ASP A 260 -8.60 3.85 -0.09
C ASP A 260 -8.99 3.33 -1.48
N GLN A 261 -8.13 2.47 -2.05
CA GLN A 261 -8.36 1.84 -3.35
C GLN A 261 -9.67 1.02 -3.41
N LEU A 262 -10.04 0.37 -2.31
CA LEU A 262 -11.24 -0.46 -2.19
C LEU A 262 -12.46 0.30 -1.64
N ASN A 263 -12.33 1.60 -1.36
CA ASN A 263 -13.38 2.44 -0.76
C ASN A 263 -13.93 1.87 0.57
N LEU A 264 -13.03 1.35 1.42
CA LEU A 264 -13.33 0.70 2.71
C LEU A 264 -12.85 1.49 3.93
N LEU A 265 -12.26 2.67 3.76
CA LEU A 265 -11.75 3.50 4.86
C LEU A 265 -12.80 3.77 5.95
N GLU A 266 -14.04 4.06 5.55
CA GLU A 266 -15.15 4.34 6.50
C GLU A 266 -15.50 3.14 7.40
N SER A 267 -15.00 1.94 7.07
CA SER A 267 -15.18 0.74 7.89
C SER A 267 -14.14 0.59 9.00
N VAL A 268 -13.15 1.49 9.07
CA VAL A 268 -12.13 1.55 10.14
C VAL A 268 -12.45 2.72 11.06
N ILE A 269 -12.42 2.48 12.38
CA ILE A 269 -12.53 3.55 13.36
C ILE A 269 -11.12 4.10 13.63
N VAL A 270 -10.92 5.39 13.38
CA VAL A 270 -9.71 6.09 13.83
C VAL A 270 -9.74 6.15 15.36
N PRO A 271 -8.76 5.58 16.09
CA PRO A 271 -8.78 5.60 17.54
C PRO A 271 -8.72 7.02 18.10
N ASP A 272 -9.53 7.34 19.11
CA ASP A 272 -9.57 8.67 19.75
C ASP A 272 -8.20 9.13 20.24
N TYR A 273 -7.33 8.17 20.58
CA TYR A 273 -5.94 8.41 20.97
C TYR A 273 -5.13 9.18 19.92
N CYS A 274 -5.49 9.08 18.63
CA CYS A 274 -4.82 9.80 17.55
C CYS A 274 -4.96 11.32 17.70
N SER A 275 -6.09 11.79 18.25
CA SER A 275 -6.34 13.23 18.43
C SER A 275 -5.46 13.91 19.48
N MET A 276 -4.70 13.11 20.27
CA MET A 276 -3.83 13.63 21.33
C MET A 276 -2.43 14.04 20.85
N PHE A 277 -2.09 13.81 19.58
CA PHE A 277 -0.80 14.21 19.01
C PHE A 277 -0.85 15.64 18.48
N GLU A 278 0.17 16.46 18.79
CA GLU A 278 0.19 17.91 18.52
C GLU A 278 0.03 18.28 17.03
N ASN A 279 0.53 17.43 16.12
CA ASN A 279 0.44 17.62 14.67
C ASN A 279 -0.58 16.68 14.02
N TYR A 280 -1.72 16.46 14.67
CA TYR A 280 -2.76 15.58 14.13
C TYR A 280 -3.16 16.00 12.71
N SER A 281 -2.88 15.12 11.76
CA SER A 281 -3.43 15.12 10.40
C SER A 281 -4.32 13.89 10.22
N ASP A 282 -5.07 13.85 9.12
CA ASP A 282 -5.76 12.63 8.73
C ASP A 282 -4.74 11.46 8.70
N PRO A 283 -5.03 10.36 9.41
CA PRO A 283 -4.08 9.29 9.55
C PRO A 283 -3.90 8.52 8.24
N LEU A 284 -2.68 8.11 7.96
CA LEU A 284 -2.39 7.27 6.80
C LEU A 284 -2.58 5.81 7.17
N MET A 285 -3.46 5.13 6.44
CA MET A 285 -3.77 3.73 6.66
C MET A 285 -3.12 2.85 5.60
N ASN A 286 -2.40 1.82 6.04
CA ASN A 286 -1.86 0.81 5.13
C ASN A 286 -2.30 -0.58 5.56
N VAL A 287 -2.50 -1.45 4.57
CA VAL A 287 -2.87 -2.85 4.78
C VAL A 287 -1.65 -3.74 4.57
N PHE A 288 -1.55 -4.75 5.41
CA PHE A 288 -0.56 -5.80 5.34
C PHE A 288 -1.26 -7.15 5.23
N ILE A 289 -1.06 -7.86 4.13
CA ILE A 289 -1.63 -9.20 3.88
C ILE A 289 -0.49 -10.13 3.50
N GLY A 290 -0.31 -11.21 4.25
CA GLY A 290 0.76 -12.18 4.00
C GLY A 290 0.40 -13.58 4.48
N PRO A 291 0.93 -14.63 3.84
CA PRO A 291 0.80 -16.00 4.33
C PRO A 291 1.53 -16.19 5.67
N SER A 292 1.52 -17.43 6.17
CA SER A 292 2.32 -17.75 7.37
C SER A 292 3.81 -17.58 7.08
N GLY A 293 4.57 -17.10 8.06
CA GLY A 293 6.02 -16.94 7.96
C GLY A 293 6.51 -15.65 7.28
N THR A 294 5.63 -14.77 6.80
CA THR A 294 6.05 -13.46 6.24
C THR A 294 6.75 -12.60 7.29
N ILE A 295 7.75 -11.81 6.86
CA ILE A 295 8.63 -11.02 7.74
C ILE A 295 8.60 -9.56 7.33
N SER A 296 8.58 -8.67 8.31
CA SER A 296 9.13 -7.33 8.19
C SER A 296 10.36 -7.25 9.09
N PRO A 297 11.58 -7.11 8.54
CA PRO A 297 12.81 -7.01 9.32
C PRO A 297 12.75 -5.88 10.33
N LEU A 298 13.70 -5.88 11.28
CA LEU A 298 13.77 -4.84 12.29
C LEU A 298 14.00 -3.46 11.64
N HIS A 299 13.05 -2.56 11.81
CA HIS A 299 13.12 -1.19 11.32
C HIS A 299 12.33 -0.25 12.21
N PHE A 300 12.45 1.06 12.00
CA PHE A 300 11.62 2.04 12.68
C PHE A 300 10.89 2.95 11.69
N ASP A 301 9.75 3.45 12.13
CA ASP A 301 8.96 4.44 11.40
C ASP A 301 9.14 5.83 12.02
N PRO A 302 9.04 6.91 11.21
CA PRO A 302 9.13 8.27 11.73
C PRO A 302 7.90 8.70 12.53
N LYS A 303 6.74 8.08 12.30
CA LYS A 303 5.46 8.42 12.91
C LYS A 303 5.02 7.37 13.95
N PRO A 304 4.28 7.75 15.00
CA PRO A 304 3.53 6.81 15.82
C PRO A 304 2.56 5.96 14.98
N ASN A 305 2.38 4.71 15.37
CA ASN A 305 1.59 3.74 14.61
C ASN A 305 0.65 2.94 15.53
N PHE A 306 -0.63 2.88 15.17
CA PHE A 306 -1.57 1.90 15.72
C PHE A 306 -1.65 0.71 14.76
N PHE A 307 -0.97 -0.38 15.10
CA PHE A 307 -0.91 -1.59 14.30
C PHE A 307 -2.02 -2.57 14.73
N CYS A 308 -3.09 -2.61 13.96
CA CYS A 308 -4.34 -3.32 14.24
C CYS A 308 -4.36 -4.69 13.57
N GLN A 309 -4.57 -5.76 14.35
CA GLN A 309 -4.62 -7.13 13.83
C GLN A 309 -6.07 -7.54 13.50
N ILE A 310 -6.36 -7.79 12.21
CA ILE A 310 -7.71 -8.11 11.72
C ILE A 310 -7.92 -9.63 11.62
N ARG A 311 -6.97 -10.34 11.00
CA ARG A 311 -6.99 -11.81 10.84
C ARG A 311 -5.64 -12.40 11.13
N GLY A 312 -5.62 -13.62 11.65
CA GLY A 312 -4.40 -14.33 11.97
C GLY A 312 -3.60 -13.70 13.10
N ARG A 313 -2.43 -14.28 13.37
CA ARG A 313 -1.56 -13.93 14.50
C ARG A 313 -0.24 -13.39 14.01
N LYS A 314 0.31 -12.40 14.70
CA LYS A 314 1.59 -11.79 14.33
C LYS A 314 2.46 -11.62 15.58
N PHE A 315 3.66 -12.19 15.54
CA PHE A 315 4.68 -11.94 16.53
C PHE A 315 5.35 -10.59 16.24
N VAL A 316 5.55 -9.80 17.29
CA VAL A 316 6.21 -8.50 17.22
C VAL A 316 7.32 -8.47 18.25
N ARG A 317 8.49 -8.01 17.83
CA ARG A 317 9.64 -7.73 18.68
C ARG A 317 10.00 -6.26 18.55
N LEU A 318 9.87 -5.52 19.65
CA LEU A 318 10.20 -4.11 19.72
C LEU A 318 11.57 -3.88 20.35
N VAL A 319 12.26 -2.82 19.91
CA VAL A 319 13.48 -2.32 20.55
C VAL A 319 13.37 -0.81 20.74
N HIS A 320 13.57 -0.36 21.98
CA HIS A 320 13.52 1.05 22.32
C HIS A 320 14.61 1.84 21.55
N PRO A 321 14.32 3.06 21.06
CA PRO A 321 15.28 3.92 20.36
C PRO A 321 16.61 4.17 21.08
N GLN A 322 16.70 3.96 22.40
CA GLN A 322 17.95 4.11 23.16
C GLN A 322 19.03 3.11 22.71
N PHE A 323 18.62 2.02 22.05
CA PHE A 323 19.52 1.01 21.50
C PHE A 323 19.88 1.26 20.02
N PHE A 324 19.57 2.44 19.47
CA PHE A 324 19.84 2.77 18.06
C PHE A 324 21.28 2.45 17.62
N SER A 325 22.29 2.74 18.45
CA SER A 325 23.70 2.46 18.16
C SER A 325 24.10 0.99 18.28
N LYS A 326 23.20 0.12 18.73
CA LYS A 326 23.44 -1.30 19.02
C LYS A 326 22.70 -2.26 18.09
N VAL A 327 21.83 -1.74 17.22
CA VAL A 327 21.04 -2.53 16.27
C VAL A 327 21.55 -2.43 14.81
N TYR A 328 22.78 -1.96 14.60
CA TYR A 328 23.47 -2.03 13.31
C TYR A 328 22.65 -1.54 12.11
N ILE A 329 22.33 -0.24 12.12
CA ILE A 329 21.57 0.41 11.05
C ILE A 329 22.27 0.26 9.70
N ASN A 330 21.47 -0.02 8.67
CA ASN A 330 21.95 -0.10 7.30
C ASN A 330 22.53 1.27 6.86
N PRO A 331 23.79 1.31 6.39
CA PRO A 331 24.42 2.56 5.95
C PRO A 331 23.83 3.10 4.64
N ASP A 332 23.08 2.30 3.88
CA ASP A 332 22.38 2.77 2.67
C ASP A 332 21.32 3.80 3.05
N PRO A 333 21.38 5.04 2.53
CA PRO A 333 20.36 6.06 2.77
C PRO A 333 18.92 5.59 2.50
N MET A 334 18.71 4.72 1.50
CA MET A 334 17.39 4.17 1.15
C MET A 334 16.83 3.20 2.20
N HIS A 335 17.69 2.62 3.04
CA HIS A 335 17.34 1.65 4.08
C HIS A 335 17.82 2.09 5.46
N SER A 336 18.09 3.39 5.64
CA SER A 336 18.66 3.98 6.86
C SER A 336 17.76 3.91 8.10
N ASN A 337 16.55 3.39 7.96
CA ASN A 337 15.64 3.08 9.05
C ASN A 337 15.59 1.59 9.42
N SER A 338 16.34 0.73 8.73
CA SER A 338 16.35 -0.72 8.93
C SER A 338 17.69 -1.20 9.51
N SER A 339 17.63 -2.29 10.27
CA SER A 339 18.78 -3.00 10.84
C SER A 339 19.34 -4.01 9.84
N LEU A 340 20.66 -4.16 9.80
CA LEU A 340 21.34 -5.27 9.10
C LEU A 340 21.23 -6.58 9.89
N ALA A 341 21.10 -6.49 11.21
CA ALA A 341 21.02 -7.65 12.08
C ALA A 341 19.62 -8.29 12.06
N ASP A 342 19.59 -9.62 11.97
CA ASP A 342 18.39 -10.43 12.21
C ASP A 342 18.21 -10.67 13.72
N LEU A 343 17.12 -10.18 14.30
CA LEU A 343 16.82 -10.40 15.71
C LEU A 343 16.08 -11.70 16.02
N GLU A 344 15.58 -12.43 15.03
CA GLU A 344 15.01 -13.77 15.25
C GLU A 344 16.11 -14.82 15.42
N ASN A 345 17.22 -14.65 14.69
CA ASN A 345 18.42 -15.49 14.82
C ASN A 345 19.70 -14.63 14.84
N PRO A 346 19.98 -13.93 15.96
CA PRO A 346 21.10 -12.98 16.04
C PRO A 346 22.47 -13.66 15.95
N ASP A 347 23.28 -13.24 14.97
CA ASP A 347 24.69 -13.55 14.91
C ASP A 347 25.46 -12.62 15.86
N TYR A 348 25.83 -13.15 17.02
CA TYR A 348 26.55 -12.40 18.05
C TYR A 348 28.05 -12.27 17.82
N GLU A 349 28.61 -12.98 16.85
CA GLU A 349 30.00 -12.82 16.44
C GLU A 349 30.12 -11.65 15.46
N GLU A 350 29.18 -11.55 14.50
CA GLU A 350 29.10 -10.43 13.57
C GLU A 350 28.53 -9.16 14.25
N PHE A 351 27.51 -9.32 15.09
CA PHE A 351 26.77 -8.22 15.73
C PHE A 351 26.85 -8.27 17.28
N PRO A 352 28.05 -8.16 17.90
CA PRO A 352 28.25 -8.39 19.33
C PRO A 352 27.44 -7.48 20.27
N LEU A 353 27.22 -6.21 19.89
CA LEU A 353 26.40 -5.26 20.66
C LEU A 353 24.93 -5.67 20.84
N LEU A 354 24.41 -6.63 20.06
CA LEU A 354 23.05 -7.15 20.26
C LEU A 354 22.87 -7.80 21.63
N LYS A 355 23.96 -8.29 22.25
CA LYS A 355 23.93 -8.84 23.62
C LYS A 355 23.47 -7.82 24.67
N GLU A 356 23.58 -6.52 24.37
CA GLU A 356 23.17 -5.43 25.26
C GLU A 356 21.78 -4.88 24.94
N VAL A 357 21.13 -5.37 23.88
CA VAL A 357 19.81 -4.90 23.46
C VAL A 357 18.74 -5.54 24.34
N VAL A 358 17.80 -4.73 24.82
CA VAL A 358 16.60 -5.20 25.51
C VAL A 358 15.46 -5.16 24.51
N THR A 359 14.75 -6.27 24.37
CA THR A 359 13.59 -6.38 23.48
C THR A 359 12.29 -6.38 24.27
N GLU A 360 11.20 -6.05 23.60
CA GLU A 360 9.84 -6.17 24.14
C GLU A 360 9.02 -7.00 23.14
N ASP A 361 8.61 -8.21 23.54
CA ASP A 361 7.98 -9.17 22.64
C ASP A 361 6.47 -9.30 22.93
N VAL A 362 5.68 -9.46 21.87
CA VAL A 362 4.26 -9.80 21.99
C VAL A 362 3.76 -10.62 20.80
N VAL A 363 2.72 -11.42 21.02
CA VAL A 363 1.92 -12.00 19.94
C VAL A 363 0.59 -11.26 19.90
N LEU A 364 0.30 -10.62 18.75
CA LEU A 364 -0.97 -9.98 18.50
C LEU A 364 -1.98 -11.01 18.01
N GLU A 365 -3.11 -11.06 18.69
CA GLU A 365 -4.27 -11.86 18.31
C GLU A 365 -5.26 -11.02 17.49
N PRO A 366 -6.14 -11.64 16.67
CA PRO A 366 -7.21 -10.90 16.01
C PRO A 366 -8.04 -10.09 17.02
N GLY A 367 -8.19 -8.79 16.78
CA GLY A 367 -8.87 -7.88 17.70
C GLY A 367 -7.93 -6.96 18.47
N ASP A 368 -6.65 -7.33 18.63
CA ASP A 368 -5.65 -6.52 19.30
C ASP A 368 -5.15 -5.37 18.42
N CYS A 369 -4.77 -4.27 19.06
CA CYS A 369 -3.99 -3.20 18.45
C CYS A 369 -2.71 -2.96 19.25
N LEU A 370 -1.57 -2.91 18.58
CA LEU A 370 -0.30 -2.49 19.18
C LEU A 370 -0.06 -1.01 18.87
N PHE A 371 0.03 -0.19 19.90
CA PHE A 371 0.60 1.14 19.78
C PHE A 371 2.13 1.05 19.76
N ILE A 372 2.72 1.56 18.69
CA ILE A 372 4.16 1.65 18.48
C ILE A 372 4.53 3.15 18.49
N PRO A 373 5.31 3.62 19.48
CA PRO A 373 5.76 5.00 19.51
C PRO A 373 6.64 5.34 18.30
N ALA A 374 6.74 6.62 17.96
CA ALA A 374 7.62 7.06 16.89
C ALA A 374 9.06 6.58 17.12
N ARG A 375 9.71 6.11 16.04
CA ARG A 375 11.09 5.61 16.01
C ARG A 375 11.36 4.34 16.81
N TYR A 376 10.35 3.72 17.41
CA TYR A 376 10.53 2.38 17.98
C TYR A 376 10.86 1.38 16.88
N PHE A 377 11.95 0.64 17.08
CA PHE A 377 12.29 -0.44 16.19
C PHE A 377 11.31 -1.59 16.39
N HIS A 378 10.87 -2.20 15.30
CA HIS A 378 9.92 -3.29 15.31
C HIS A 378 10.23 -4.30 14.21
N LEU A 379 10.27 -5.57 14.61
CA LEU A 379 10.31 -6.74 13.73
C LEU A 379 8.96 -7.42 13.82
N MET A 380 8.42 -7.83 12.66
CA MET A 380 7.11 -8.46 12.56
C MET A 380 7.22 -9.82 11.86
N ARG A 381 6.60 -10.85 12.45
CA ARG A 381 6.52 -12.20 11.87
C ARG A 381 5.08 -12.70 11.88
N SER A 382 4.53 -13.00 10.71
CA SER A 382 3.22 -13.63 10.61
C SER A 382 3.28 -15.08 11.09
N LEU A 383 2.50 -15.41 12.13
CA LEU A 383 2.43 -16.76 12.71
C LEU A 383 1.36 -17.64 12.04
N SER A 384 0.49 -17.03 11.26
CA SER A 384 -0.52 -17.65 10.41
C SER A 384 -0.76 -16.71 9.22
N PRO A 385 -1.52 -17.12 8.19
CA PRO A 385 -2.04 -16.16 7.22
C PRO A 385 -2.68 -14.98 7.96
N SER A 386 -2.27 -13.76 7.61
CA SER A 386 -2.56 -12.57 8.41
C SER A 386 -3.06 -11.40 7.57
N ILE A 387 -3.95 -10.60 8.17
CA ILE A 387 -4.37 -9.29 7.70
C ILE A 387 -4.20 -8.31 8.85
N SER A 388 -3.44 -7.23 8.63
CA SER A 388 -3.24 -6.15 9.60
C SER A 388 -3.46 -4.79 8.93
N ILE A 389 -3.85 -3.79 9.72
CA ILE A 389 -3.97 -2.40 9.28
C ILE A 389 -3.06 -1.55 10.17
N SER A 390 -2.13 -0.80 9.59
CA SER A 390 -1.39 0.24 10.30
C SER A 390 -2.12 1.58 10.18
N ILE A 391 -2.19 2.34 11.26
CA ILE A 391 -2.73 3.70 11.27
C ILE A 391 -1.62 4.63 11.76
N TRP A 392 -0.93 5.29 10.83
CA TRP A 392 0.08 6.30 11.15
C TRP A 392 -0.58 7.64 11.49
N THR A 393 -0.24 8.20 12.64
CA THR A 393 -0.80 9.46 13.15
C THR A 393 0.28 10.47 13.54
N GLY A 394 -0.12 11.71 13.83
CA GLY A 394 0.77 12.86 14.03
C GLY A 394 1.53 13.23 12.76
#